data_AF-A0A9D9D9A9-F1
#
_entry.id   AF-A0A9D9D9A9-F1
#
_cell.length_a   1.000
_cell.length_b   1.000
_cell.length_c   1.000
_cell.angle_alpha   90.00
_cell.angle_beta   90.00
_cell.angle_gamma   90.00
#
_symmetry.space_group_name_H-M   'P 1'
#
loop_
_entity.id
_entity.type
_entity.pdbx_description
1 polymer ?
#
loop_
_entity_poly.entity_id
_entity_poly.type
_entity_poly.pdbx_seq_one_letter_code
_entity_poly.pdbx_strand_id
1 'polypeptide(L)'
;FKDRPDFKFVHWDFNGSTHDQYKALRYMIDKLGFDIYVRSCHGLGVPAYRVIVPGMSEVYPLDDLIYNNLSENADFQEALLSLPSSHESPETYQAYLEELSGSAQFADEELLAPALGILPDEDSPWAQLRVGELKCLLALCAQDYDEALTYAKWTCSFNAHEFTLKRLNFYRCLVKALELKLEAQLNEDDYRGTLSLIYGEKTAGSVMDHLQGRAQFNGLESSDLNLKGFETHQALIALFARIKEAELEAAARAKRAAAAHEQDQA
;
A
#
# COMPACT_ATOMS: atom_id res chain seq x y z
N PHE A 1 2.88 -28.08 -24.32
CA PHE A 1 3.93 -28.85 -25.02
C PHE A 1 3.31 -29.96 -25.86
N LYS A 2 2.56 -29.62 -26.92
CA LYS A 2 1.97 -30.63 -27.82
C LYS A 2 3.05 -31.17 -28.78
N ASP A 3 2.93 -32.42 -29.22
CA ASP A 3 3.87 -33.03 -30.18
C ASP A 3 3.86 -32.34 -31.55
N ARG A 4 2.70 -31.80 -31.95
CA ARG A 4 2.57 -31.01 -33.18
C ARG A 4 2.47 -29.53 -32.82
N PRO A 5 3.39 -28.67 -33.32
CA PRO A 5 3.32 -27.24 -33.06
C PRO A 5 2.22 -26.58 -33.89
N ASP A 6 1.61 -25.53 -33.32
CA ASP A 6 0.56 -24.74 -34.00
C ASP A 6 1.14 -23.88 -35.14
N PHE A 7 2.42 -23.49 -35.04
CA PHE A 7 3.16 -22.76 -36.06
C PHE A 7 4.38 -23.57 -36.54
N LYS A 8 4.68 -23.50 -37.83
CA LYS A 8 5.93 -24.09 -38.37
C LYS A 8 7.12 -23.30 -37.85
N PHE A 9 8.23 -23.99 -37.62
CA PHE A 9 9.49 -23.33 -37.30
C PHE A 9 9.89 -22.38 -38.44
N VAL A 10 10.28 -21.16 -38.07
CA VAL A 10 10.87 -20.16 -38.96
C VAL A 10 12.20 -19.75 -38.34
N HIS A 11 13.26 -19.84 -39.13
CA HIS A 11 14.58 -19.35 -38.75
C HIS A 11 14.64 -17.83 -38.95
N TRP A 12 13.95 -17.09 -38.07
CA TRP A 12 13.85 -15.63 -38.14
C TRP A 12 15.22 -14.97 -37.95
N ASP A 13 15.45 -13.86 -38.64
CA ASP A 13 16.67 -13.06 -38.53
C ASP A 13 16.29 -11.56 -38.57
N PHE A 14 16.62 -10.85 -37.50
CA PHE A 14 16.42 -9.40 -37.36
C PHE A 14 17.77 -8.68 -37.12
N ASN A 15 18.89 -9.29 -37.52
CA ASN A 15 20.20 -8.66 -37.41
C ASN A 15 20.31 -7.45 -38.34
N GLY A 16 21.08 -6.45 -37.91
CA GLY A 16 21.28 -5.21 -38.65
C GLY A 16 21.79 -4.09 -37.74
N SER A 17 21.82 -2.87 -38.28
CA SER A 17 22.06 -1.69 -37.46
C SER A 17 20.87 -1.43 -36.52
N THR A 18 21.11 -0.75 -35.39
CA THR A 18 20.03 -0.38 -34.45
C THR A 18 18.94 0.48 -35.11
N HIS A 19 19.32 1.30 -36.09
CA HIS A 19 18.39 2.11 -36.88
C HIS A 19 17.48 1.27 -37.78
N ASP A 20 18.05 0.28 -38.46
CA ASP A 20 17.29 -0.62 -39.34
C ASP A 20 16.37 -1.54 -38.54
N GLN A 21 16.84 -2.04 -37.39
CA GLN A 21 16.05 -2.81 -36.44
C GLN A 21 14.86 -2.00 -35.92
N TYR A 22 15.08 -0.74 -35.51
CA TYR A 22 14.01 0.15 -35.05
C TYR A 22 12.96 0.37 -36.14
N LYS A 23 13.38 0.64 -37.38
CA LYS A 23 12.45 0.80 -38.52
C LYS A 23 11.64 -0.46 -38.79
N ALA A 24 12.29 -1.62 -38.78
CA ALA A 24 11.62 -2.91 -39.02
C ALA A 24 10.56 -3.20 -37.95
N LEU A 25 10.90 -3.03 -36.66
CA LEU A 25 9.97 -3.22 -35.55
C LEU A 25 8.79 -2.25 -35.62
N ARG A 26 9.07 -0.97 -35.87
CA ARG A 26 8.03 0.06 -36.02
C ARG A 26 7.09 -0.26 -37.18
N TYR A 27 7.64 -0.70 -38.31
CA TYR A 27 6.86 -1.11 -39.48
C TYR A 27 5.97 -2.32 -39.19
N MET A 28 6.45 -3.31 -38.43
CA MET A 28 5.63 -4.47 -38.06
C MET A 28 4.44 -4.07 -37.18
N ILE A 29 4.65 -3.20 -36.20
CA ILE A 29 3.57 -2.73 -35.32
C ILE A 29 2.55 -1.88 -36.09
N ASP A 30 3.02 -0.99 -36.98
CA ASP A 30 2.16 -0.21 -37.88
C ASP A 30 1.34 -1.11 -38.82
N LYS A 31 1.95 -2.19 -39.34
CA LYS A 31 1.24 -3.18 -40.17
C LYS A 31 0.18 -3.98 -39.43
N LEU A 32 0.31 -4.12 -38.11
CA LEU A 32 -0.71 -4.70 -37.26
C LEU A 32 -1.83 -3.70 -36.92
N GLY A 33 -1.68 -2.42 -37.30
CA GLY A 33 -2.68 -1.37 -37.11
C GLY A 33 -2.65 -0.71 -35.74
N PHE A 34 -1.53 -0.80 -35.01
CA PHE A 34 -1.39 -0.18 -33.69
C PHE A 34 -0.61 1.13 -33.76
N ASP A 35 -1.07 2.12 -32.97
CA ASP A 35 -0.36 3.36 -32.76
C ASP A 35 0.82 3.19 -31.78
N ILE A 36 1.89 3.96 -32.00
CA ILE A 36 3.10 3.90 -31.16
C ILE A 36 3.39 5.28 -30.58
N TYR A 37 3.36 5.36 -29.25
CA TYR A 37 3.71 6.55 -28.50
C TYR A 37 5.08 6.36 -27.86
N VAL A 38 6.01 7.28 -28.16
CA VAL A 38 7.37 7.24 -27.60
C VAL A 38 7.64 8.54 -26.88
N ARG A 39 8.01 8.45 -25.61
CA ARG A 39 8.54 9.57 -24.82
C ARG A 39 10.02 9.34 -24.58
N SER A 40 10.85 10.33 -24.93
CA SER A 40 12.25 10.35 -24.55
C SER A 40 12.44 10.95 -23.15
N CYS A 41 13.33 10.32 -22.37
CA CYS A 41 13.68 10.69 -21.00
C CYS A 41 15.21 10.84 -20.94
N HIS A 42 15.70 12.08 -20.98
CA HIS A 42 17.14 12.40 -21.01
C HIS A 42 17.66 13.09 -19.74
N GLY A 43 16.82 13.22 -18.71
CA GLY A 43 17.09 14.07 -17.55
C GLY A 43 18.32 13.68 -16.73
N LEU A 44 18.81 12.45 -16.85
CA LEU A 44 19.93 11.90 -16.06
C LEU A 44 21.18 11.60 -16.90
N GLY A 45 21.28 12.14 -18.11
CA GLY A 45 22.48 11.98 -18.97
C GLY A 45 22.60 10.63 -19.68
N VAL A 46 21.63 9.72 -19.48
CA VAL A 46 21.51 8.44 -20.21
C VAL A 46 20.25 8.49 -21.08
N PRO A 47 20.30 8.03 -22.35
CA PRO A 47 19.12 7.97 -23.20
C PRO A 47 18.18 6.87 -22.72
N ALA A 48 17.03 7.26 -22.15
CA ALA A 48 15.93 6.35 -21.83
C ALA A 48 14.69 6.70 -22.65
N TYR A 49 13.86 5.69 -22.92
CA TYR A 49 12.61 5.85 -23.68
C TYR A 49 11.49 5.09 -22.97
N ARG A 50 10.31 5.70 -22.90
CA ARG A 50 9.06 5.02 -22.51
C ARG A 50 8.22 4.86 -23.77
N VAL A 51 7.93 3.61 -24.13
CA VAL A 51 7.13 3.26 -25.31
C VAL A 51 5.79 2.69 -24.86
N ILE A 52 4.70 3.19 -25.43
CA ILE A 52 3.34 2.70 -25.21
C ILE A 52 2.73 2.38 -26.57
N VAL A 53 2.20 1.17 -26.70
CA VAL A 53 1.49 0.66 -27.88
C VAL A 53 0.13 0.16 -27.39
N PRO A 54 -0.95 0.97 -27.52
CA PRO A 54 -2.27 0.57 -27.06
C PRO A 54 -2.78 -0.66 -27.81
N GLY A 55 -3.32 -1.64 -27.08
CA GLY A 55 -3.75 -2.94 -27.58
C GLY A 55 -2.64 -3.99 -27.70
N MET A 56 -1.41 -3.69 -27.26
CA MET A 56 -0.25 -4.59 -27.38
C MET A 56 0.70 -4.54 -26.18
N SER A 57 0.86 -3.39 -25.53
CA SER A 57 1.86 -3.17 -24.45
C SER A 57 1.26 -3.14 -23.04
N GLU A 58 -0.05 -3.24 -22.93
CA GLU A 58 -0.77 -3.30 -21.66
C GLU A 58 -0.37 -4.53 -20.86
N VAL A 59 -0.03 -4.31 -19.60
CA VAL A 59 0.20 -5.38 -18.62
C VAL A 59 -1.09 -5.72 -17.87
N TYR A 60 -1.94 -4.70 -17.66
CA TYR A 60 -3.20 -4.79 -16.95
C TYR A 60 -4.37 -4.48 -17.89
N PRO A 61 -5.53 -5.13 -17.70
CA PRO A 61 -6.73 -4.81 -18.46
C PRO A 61 -7.19 -3.38 -18.18
N LEU A 62 -7.91 -2.78 -19.15
CA LEU A 62 -8.45 -1.43 -18.99
C LEU A 62 -9.47 -1.32 -17.84
N ASP A 63 -10.16 -2.41 -17.55
CA ASP A 63 -11.16 -2.48 -16.47
C ASP A 63 -10.52 -2.24 -15.09
N ASP A 64 -9.21 -2.48 -14.91
CA ASP A 64 -8.49 -2.19 -13.67
C ASP A 64 -8.46 -0.68 -13.35
N LEU A 65 -8.66 0.20 -14.34
CA LEU A 65 -8.83 1.64 -14.09
C LEU A 65 -10.08 1.98 -13.29
N ILE A 66 -11.06 1.06 -13.25
CA ILE A 66 -12.31 1.21 -12.49
C ILE A 66 -12.27 0.34 -11.23
N TYR A 67 -11.82 -0.91 -11.35
CA TYR A 67 -11.94 -1.88 -10.25
C TYR A 67 -10.71 -1.98 -9.36
N ASN A 68 -9.52 -1.57 -9.84
CA ASN A 68 -8.24 -1.71 -9.14
C ASN A 68 -7.45 -0.39 -9.15
N ASN A 69 -8.14 0.74 -9.10
CA ASN A 69 -7.52 2.06 -9.14
C ASN A 69 -7.08 2.52 -7.74
N LEU A 70 -5.80 2.31 -7.44
CA LEU A 70 -5.18 2.72 -6.18
C LEU A 70 -5.24 4.24 -5.92
N SER A 71 -5.52 5.06 -6.94
CA SER A 71 -5.64 6.51 -6.76
C SER A 71 -6.86 6.90 -5.91
N GLU A 72 -7.91 6.07 -5.89
CA GLU A 72 -9.11 6.32 -5.09
C GLU A 72 -8.81 6.25 -3.59
N ASN A 73 -7.77 5.51 -3.19
CA ASN A 73 -7.37 5.38 -1.80
C ASN A 73 -6.73 6.66 -1.24
N ALA A 74 -6.36 7.62 -2.10
CA ALA A 74 -5.77 8.89 -1.69
C ALA A 74 -6.73 9.71 -0.80
N ASP A 75 -8.05 9.61 -1.04
CA ASP A 75 -9.06 10.33 -0.27
C ASP A 75 -9.11 9.85 1.20
N PHE A 76 -8.69 8.60 1.47
CA PHE A 76 -8.63 8.04 2.82
C PHE A 76 -7.31 8.31 3.54
N GLN A 77 -6.29 8.81 2.84
CA GLN A 77 -4.93 8.86 3.36
C GLN A 77 -4.80 9.72 4.62
N GLU A 78 -5.33 10.95 4.60
CA GLU A 78 -5.26 11.86 5.75
C GLU A 78 -6.04 11.30 6.96
N ALA A 79 -7.27 10.83 6.70
CA ALA A 79 -8.13 10.27 7.73
C ALA A 79 -7.46 9.08 8.43
N LEU A 80 -7.01 8.08 7.67
CA LEU A 80 -6.43 6.86 8.23
C LEU A 80 -5.08 7.08 8.93
N LEU A 81 -4.26 8.02 8.43
CA LEU A 81 -2.99 8.38 9.09
C LEU A 81 -3.18 9.11 10.42
N SER A 82 -4.27 9.88 10.55
CA SER A 82 -4.57 10.64 11.75
C SER A 82 -5.25 9.82 12.85
N LEU A 83 -5.90 8.71 12.49
CA LEU A 83 -6.66 7.83 13.41
C LEU A 83 -5.94 7.52 14.73
N PRO A 84 -4.64 7.15 14.77
CA PRO A 84 -4.00 6.76 16.03
C PRO A 84 -3.95 7.84 17.11
N SER A 85 -4.06 9.12 16.73
CA SER A 85 -4.13 10.26 17.64
C SER A 85 -5.53 10.87 17.74
N SER A 86 -6.52 10.27 17.08
CA SER A 86 -7.91 10.72 17.16
C SER A 86 -8.51 10.37 18.53
N HIS A 87 -9.41 11.22 19.01
CA HIS A 87 -10.12 11.05 20.28
C HIS A 87 -11.62 11.27 20.04
N GLU A 88 -12.14 10.53 19.07
CA GLU A 88 -13.54 10.61 18.68
C GLU A 88 -14.45 9.80 19.61
N SER A 89 -15.76 10.01 19.50
CA SER A 89 -16.73 9.21 20.25
C SER A 89 -16.85 7.79 19.68
N PRO A 90 -17.30 6.81 20.48
CA PRO A 90 -17.55 5.45 20.00
C PRO A 90 -18.45 5.40 18.75
N GLU A 91 -19.48 6.26 18.70
CA GLU A 91 -20.40 6.35 17.56
C GLU A 91 -19.70 6.81 16.27
N THR A 92 -18.75 7.74 16.39
CA THR A 92 -17.94 8.19 15.26
C THR A 92 -17.01 7.08 14.77
N TYR A 93 -16.39 6.33 15.68
CA TYR A 93 -15.57 5.17 15.29
C TYR A 93 -16.39 4.07 14.63
N GLN A 94 -17.64 3.87 15.06
CA GLN A 94 -18.56 2.95 14.39
C GLN A 94 -18.84 3.41 12.96
N ALA A 95 -19.09 4.71 12.75
CA ALA A 95 -19.31 5.25 11.41
C ALA A 95 -18.07 5.05 10.50
N TYR A 96 -16.86 5.24 11.02
CA TYR A 96 -15.63 4.98 10.27
C TYR A 96 -15.46 3.50 9.93
N LEU A 97 -15.83 2.60 10.85
CA LEU A 97 -15.80 1.15 10.62
C LEU A 97 -16.81 0.73 9.54
N GLU A 98 -18.03 1.27 9.58
CA GLU A 98 -19.07 1.04 8.57
C GLU A 98 -18.65 1.55 7.19
N GLU A 99 -18.06 2.75 7.13
CA GLU A 99 -17.53 3.32 5.88
C GLU A 99 -16.41 2.45 5.31
N LEU A 100 -15.43 2.08 6.13
CA LEU A 100 -14.31 1.23 5.71
C LEU A 100 -14.79 -0.17 5.29
N SER A 101 -15.81 -0.72 5.95
CA SER A 101 -16.36 -2.05 5.64
C SER A 101 -17.30 -2.04 4.42
N GLY A 102 -17.98 -0.93 4.17
CA GLY A 102 -18.80 -0.72 2.97
C GLY A 102 -18.01 -0.33 1.73
N SER A 103 -16.77 0.13 1.91
CA SER A 103 -15.86 0.47 0.81
C SER A 103 -15.47 -0.78 0.02
N ALA A 104 -15.58 -0.73 -1.31
CA ALA A 104 -15.07 -1.78 -2.19
C ALA A 104 -13.55 -1.64 -2.44
N GLN A 105 -12.97 -0.54 -1.92
CA GLN A 105 -11.59 -0.11 -2.13
C GLN A 105 -10.58 -0.95 -1.35
N PHE A 106 -10.97 -1.46 -0.18
CA PHE A 106 -10.05 -2.13 0.74
C PHE A 106 -10.49 -3.55 1.03
N ALA A 107 -9.71 -4.53 0.55
CA ALA A 107 -9.84 -5.90 1.00
C ALA A 107 -9.22 -6.07 2.40
N ASP A 108 -9.82 -6.91 3.25
CA ASP A 108 -9.33 -7.12 4.63
C ASP A 108 -7.88 -7.61 4.65
N GLU A 109 -7.53 -8.44 3.68
CA GLU A 109 -6.21 -9.02 3.48
C GLU A 109 -5.16 -8.00 3.03
N GLU A 110 -5.53 -6.83 2.54
CA GLU A 110 -4.56 -5.90 1.97
C GLU A 110 -3.71 -5.21 3.07
N LEU A 111 -2.44 -4.94 2.75
CA LEU A 111 -1.59 -4.11 3.61
C LEU A 111 -1.99 -2.64 3.44
N LEU A 112 -2.26 -1.98 4.56
CA LEU A 112 -2.84 -0.64 4.53
C LEU A 112 -1.87 0.42 3.97
N ALA A 113 -0.60 0.40 4.40
CA ALA A 113 0.35 1.41 3.97
C ALA A 113 0.59 1.39 2.43
N PRO A 114 0.86 0.24 1.79
CA PRO A 114 0.93 0.16 0.32
C PRO A 114 -0.36 0.58 -0.38
N ALA A 115 -1.54 0.19 0.16
CA ALA A 115 -2.84 0.58 -0.40
C ALA A 115 -3.02 2.11 -0.42
N LEU A 116 -2.45 2.82 0.56
CA LEU A 116 -2.41 4.28 0.65
C LEU A 116 -1.24 4.92 -0.10
N GLY A 117 -0.42 4.16 -0.83
CA GLY A 117 0.77 4.65 -1.52
C GLY A 117 1.91 5.08 -0.58
N ILE A 118 1.92 4.56 0.65
CA ILE A 118 2.91 4.86 1.68
C ILE A 118 3.94 3.74 1.74
N LEU A 119 5.20 4.11 1.97
CA LEU A 119 6.31 3.19 2.12
C LEU A 119 6.71 3.14 3.60
N PRO A 120 6.21 2.18 4.38
CA PRO A 120 6.46 2.12 5.80
C PRO A 120 7.90 1.68 6.11
N ASP A 121 8.40 2.04 7.29
CA ASP A 121 9.67 1.51 7.79
C ASP A 121 9.51 0.02 8.15
N GLU A 122 10.50 -0.81 7.84
CA GLU A 122 10.40 -2.28 7.91
C GLU A 122 9.95 -2.82 9.28
N ASP A 123 10.42 -2.19 10.36
CA ASP A 123 10.09 -2.56 11.74
C ASP A 123 8.86 -1.82 12.32
N SER A 124 8.22 -0.94 11.54
CA SER A 124 7.08 -0.14 12.00
C SER A 124 5.80 -0.98 12.08
N PRO A 125 4.90 -0.72 13.06
CA PRO A 125 3.60 -1.36 13.10
C PRO A 125 2.78 -1.21 11.80
N TRP A 126 3.01 -0.11 11.06
CA TRP A 126 2.41 0.17 9.75
C TRP A 126 2.84 -0.81 8.65
N ALA A 127 4.03 -1.40 8.72
CA ALA A 127 4.54 -2.30 7.68
C ALA A 127 3.76 -3.61 7.58
N GLN A 128 3.20 -4.06 8.70
CA GLN A 128 2.41 -5.30 8.79
C GLN A 128 0.92 -5.04 8.98
N LEU A 129 0.50 -3.77 9.08
CA LEU A 129 -0.88 -3.42 9.34
C LEU A 129 -1.74 -3.77 8.13
N ARG A 130 -2.72 -4.65 8.34
CA ARG A 130 -3.74 -4.97 7.34
C ARG A 130 -5.05 -4.24 7.62
N VAL A 131 -5.88 -4.12 6.60
CA VAL A 131 -7.20 -3.48 6.70
C VAL A 131 -8.07 -4.19 7.76
N GLY A 132 -8.12 -5.52 7.75
CA GLY A 132 -8.89 -6.27 8.76
C GLY A 132 -8.37 -6.11 10.20
N GLU A 133 -7.06 -5.88 10.37
CA GLU A 133 -6.50 -5.54 11.67
C GLU A 133 -6.92 -4.13 12.11
N LEU A 134 -6.92 -3.15 11.20
CA LEU A 134 -7.42 -1.82 11.49
C LEU A 134 -8.91 -1.84 11.88
N LYS A 135 -9.73 -2.62 11.17
CA LYS A 135 -11.16 -2.82 11.50
C LYS A 135 -11.33 -3.37 12.93
N CYS A 136 -10.48 -4.31 13.35
CA CYS A 136 -10.46 -4.77 14.75
C CYS A 136 -10.22 -3.62 15.73
N LEU A 137 -9.24 -2.75 15.46
CA LEU A 137 -8.87 -1.65 16.35
C LEU A 137 -9.95 -0.55 16.38
N LEU A 138 -10.59 -0.28 15.24
CA LEU A 138 -11.74 0.63 15.15
C LEU A 138 -12.94 0.09 15.93
N ALA A 139 -13.27 -1.19 15.78
CA ALA A 139 -14.36 -1.83 16.52
C ALA A 139 -14.15 -1.78 18.04
N LEU A 140 -12.90 -1.93 18.52
CA LEU A 140 -12.57 -1.72 19.93
C LEU A 140 -12.85 -0.29 20.40
N CYS A 141 -12.49 0.71 19.58
CA CYS A 141 -12.74 2.11 19.90
C CYS A 141 -14.24 2.45 19.85
N ALA A 142 -14.98 1.81 18.94
CA ALA A 142 -16.43 1.89 18.82
C ALA A 142 -17.19 1.15 19.94
N GLN A 143 -16.49 0.33 20.73
CA GLN A 143 -17.06 -0.58 21.74
C GLN A 143 -18.03 -1.62 21.15
N ASP A 144 -17.93 -1.89 19.84
CA ASP A 144 -18.57 -3.05 19.22
C ASP A 144 -17.68 -4.29 19.45
N TYR A 145 -17.90 -4.94 20.59
CA TYR A 145 -17.09 -6.07 21.01
C TYR A 145 -17.32 -7.34 20.16
N ASP A 146 -18.49 -7.48 19.54
CA ASP A 146 -18.80 -8.61 18.64
C ASP A 146 -18.01 -8.50 17.34
N GLU A 147 -18.00 -7.31 16.73
CA GLU A 147 -17.22 -7.05 15.51
C GLU A 147 -15.71 -7.05 15.81
N ALA A 148 -15.30 -6.48 16.95
CA ALA A 148 -13.91 -6.55 17.41
C ALA A 148 -13.44 -7.99 17.60
N LEU A 149 -14.27 -8.88 18.16
CA LEU A 149 -13.92 -10.29 18.34
C LEU A 149 -13.77 -10.99 16.99
N THR A 150 -14.64 -10.68 16.04
CA THR A 150 -14.62 -11.25 14.68
C THR A 150 -13.31 -10.90 13.99
N TYR A 151 -12.93 -9.62 13.96
CA TYR A 151 -11.68 -9.18 13.34
C TYR A 151 -10.43 -9.55 14.15
N ALA A 152 -10.52 -9.67 15.49
CA ALA A 152 -9.40 -10.16 16.30
C ALA A 152 -9.09 -11.64 15.99
N LYS A 153 -10.12 -12.47 15.79
CA LYS A 153 -9.98 -13.86 15.34
C LYS A 153 -9.41 -13.93 13.93
N TRP A 154 -9.97 -13.14 13.01
CA TRP A 154 -9.45 -13.04 11.64
C TRP A 154 -7.96 -12.64 11.64
N THR A 155 -7.60 -11.60 12.41
CA THR A 155 -6.22 -11.11 12.53
C THR A 155 -5.27 -12.18 13.04
N CYS A 156 -5.67 -12.95 14.06
CA CYS A 156 -4.87 -14.07 14.56
C CYS A 156 -4.70 -15.17 13.50
N SER A 157 -5.76 -15.51 12.78
CA SER A 157 -5.76 -16.61 11.82
C SER A 157 -4.98 -16.26 10.55
N PHE A 158 -5.22 -15.09 9.98
CA PHE A 158 -4.61 -14.66 8.72
C PHE A 158 -3.12 -14.31 8.91
N ASN A 159 -2.77 -13.62 9.99
CA ASN A 159 -1.42 -13.11 10.22
C ASN A 159 -0.54 -14.04 11.07
N ALA A 160 -0.97 -15.28 11.33
CA ALA A 160 -0.29 -16.20 12.25
C ALA A 160 1.20 -16.44 11.93
N HIS A 161 1.57 -16.37 10.65
CA HIS A 161 2.92 -16.65 10.16
C HIS A 161 3.75 -15.39 9.87
N GLU A 162 3.12 -14.22 9.83
CA GLU A 162 3.79 -12.95 9.49
C GLU A 162 4.05 -12.07 10.71
N PHE A 163 3.14 -12.10 11.68
CA PHE A 163 3.29 -11.29 12.88
C PHE A 163 4.41 -11.80 13.76
N THR A 164 5.08 -10.86 14.40
CA THR A 164 5.95 -11.17 15.54
C THR A 164 5.15 -11.87 16.64
N LEU A 165 5.80 -12.75 17.40
CA LEU A 165 5.17 -13.44 18.52
C LEU A 165 4.55 -12.46 19.52
N LYS A 166 5.16 -11.29 19.73
CA LYS A 166 4.64 -10.24 20.62
C LYS A 166 3.32 -9.67 20.11
N ARG A 167 3.22 -9.32 18.82
CA ARG A 167 1.99 -8.79 18.21
C ARG A 167 0.89 -9.84 18.20
N LEU A 168 1.21 -11.08 17.84
CA LEU A 168 0.26 -12.19 17.85
C LEU A 168 -0.23 -12.52 19.27
N ASN A 169 0.65 -12.42 20.27
CA ASN A 169 0.29 -12.64 21.67
C ASN A 169 -0.73 -11.61 22.18
N PHE A 170 -0.63 -10.34 21.74
CA PHE A 170 -1.63 -9.31 22.02
C PHE A 170 -3.00 -9.71 21.49
N TYR A 171 -3.12 -10.04 20.20
CA TYR A 171 -4.41 -10.41 19.61
C TYR A 171 -4.99 -11.72 20.20
N ARG A 172 -4.15 -12.70 20.53
CA ARG A 172 -4.61 -13.92 21.22
C ARG A 172 -5.18 -13.62 22.61
N CYS A 173 -4.52 -12.73 23.35
CA CYS A 173 -5.03 -12.26 24.64
C CYS A 173 -6.34 -11.47 24.46
N LEU A 174 -6.40 -10.60 23.44
CA LEU A 174 -7.58 -9.82 23.10
C LEU A 174 -8.78 -10.70 22.77
N VAL A 175 -8.60 -11.74 21.93
CA VAL A 175 -9.65 -12.71 21.61
C VAL A 175 -10.22 -13.32 22.88
N LYS A 176 -9.38 -13.75 23.83
CA LYS A 176 -9.86 -14.32 25.09
C LYS A 176 -10.55 -13.31 26.00
N ALA A 177 -10.03 -12.09 26.09
CA ALA A 177 -10.64 -11.05 26.88
C ALA A 177 -12.03 -10.66 26.32
N LEU A 178 -12.18 -10.57 25.00
CA LEU A 178 -13.46 -10.31 24.34
C LEU A 178 -14.45 -11.48 24.50
N GLU A 179 -14.00 -12.73 24.37
CA GLU A 179 -14.85 -13.91 24.63
C GLU A 179 -15.40 -13.91 26.06
N LEU A 180 -14.57 -13.54 27.05
CA LEU A 180 -15.00 -13.41 28.44
C LEU A 180 -15.98 -12.26 28.65
N LYS A 181 -15.77 -11.13 27.96
CA LYS A 181 -16.59 -9.92 28.08
C LYS A 181 -18.00 -10.11 27.50
N LEU A 182 -18.10 -10.87 26.40
CA LEU A 182 -19.38 -11.16 25.73
C LEU A 182 -20.18 -12.28 26.42
N GLU A 183 -19.53 -13.11 27.25
CA GLU A 183 -20.20 -14.17 27.98
C GLU A 183 -20.92 -13.62 29.22
N ALA A 184 -22.25 -13.58 29.18
CA ALA A 184 -23.08 -12.94 30.22
C ALA A 184 -22.94 -13.55 31.63
N GLN A 185 -22.40 -14.78 31.74
CA GLN A 185 -22.22 -15.49 33.01
C GLN A 185 -20.83 -15.29 33.64
N LEU A 186 -19.90 -14.65 32.94
CA LEU A 186 -18.52 -14.49 33.37
C LEU A 186 -18.24 -13.04 33.75
N ASN A 187 -17.45 -12.84 34.81
CA ASN A 187 -16.95 -11.53 35.17
C ASN A 187 -15.50 -11.41 34.71
N GLU A 188 -15.23 -10.46 33.80
CA GLU A 188 -13.91 -10.19 33.21
C GLU A 188 -12.81 -10.00 34.28
N ASP A 189 -13.14 -9.34 35.39
CA ASP A 189 -12.17 -9.05 36.46
C ASP A 189 -11.66 -10.32 37.17
N ASP A 190 -12.46 -11.39 37.23
CA ASP A 190 -12.08 -12.65 37.88
C ASP A 190 -10.97 -13.38 37.09
N TYR A 191 -10.87 -13.11 35.79
CA TYR A 191 -9.94 -13.79 34.88
C TYR A 191 -8.68 -12.99 34.57
N ARG A 192 -8.55 -11.74 35.06
CA ARG A 192 -7.34 -10.91 34.86
C ARG A 192 -6.07 -11.61 35.31
N GLY A 193 -6.09 -12.29 36.45
CA GLY A 193 -4.93 -13.04 36.96
C GLY A 193 -4.52 -14.17 36.02
N THR A 194 -5.49 -14.89 35.45
CA THR A 194 -5.25 -15.98 34.49
C THR A 194 -4.71 -15.45 33.17
N LEU A 195 -5.27 -14.36 32.64
CA LEU A 195 -4.78 -13.72 31.42
C LEU A 195 -3.32 -13.26 31.59
N SER A 196 -2.99 -12.63 32.73
CA SER A 196 -1.62 -12.24 33.04
C SER A 196 -0.65 -13.42 33.15
N LEU A 197 -1.11 -14.58 33.64
CA LEU A 197 -0.28 -15.79 33.73
C LEU A 197 0.00 -16.41 32.35
N ILE A 198 -1.00 -16.43 31.46
CA ILE A 198 -0.89 -17.07 30.14
C ILE A 198 -0.16 -16.16 29.14
N TYR A 199 -0.51 -14.88 29.11
CA TYR A 199 -0.06 -13.93 28.07
C TYR A 199 1.00 -12.93 28.57
N GLY A 200 1.30 -12.95 29.87
CA GLY A 200 2.19 -12.01 30.53
C GLY A 200 1.50 -10.73 30.96
N GLU A 201 1.91 -10.20 32.12
CA GLU A 201 1.30 -9.03 32.77
C GLU A 201 1.26 -7.78 31.88
N LYS A 202 2.32 -7.53 31.11
CA LYS A 202 2.38 -6.40 30.16
C LYS A 202 1.34 -6.51 29.05
N THR A 203 1.19 -7.70 28.46
CA THR A 203 0.24 -7.94 27.35
C THR A 203 -1.19 -7.85 27.86
N ALA A 204 -1.49 -8.54 28.97
CA ALA A 204 -2.81 -8.53 29.58
C ALA A 204 -3.21 -7.11 30.01
N GLY A 205 -2.31 -6.36 30.66
CA GLY A 205 -2.54 -4.95 31.00
C GLY A 205 -2.87 -4.11 29.77
N SER A 206 -2.08 -4.23 28.70
CA SER A 206 -2.32 -3.50 27.46
C SER A 206 -3.67 -3.82 26.82
N VAL A 207 -4.08 -5.09 26.78
CA VAL A 207 -5.41 -5.50 26.27
C VAL A 207 -6.53 -4.88 27.11
N MET A 208 -6.41 -4.91 28.44
CA MET A 208 -7.40 -4.29 29.32
C MET A 208 -7.46 -2.77 29.14
N ASP A 209 -6.32 -2.13 28.90
CA ASP A 209 -6.27 -0.69 28.60
C ASP A 209 -7.02 -0.38 27.29
N HIS A 210 -6.94 -1.24 26.28
CA HIS A 210 -7.72 -1.09 25.05
C HIS A 210 -9.22 -1.32 25.26
N LEU A 211 -9.61 -2.37 26.00
CA LEU A 211 -11.02 -2.64 26.32
C LEU A 211 -11.68 -1.54 27.16
N GLN A 212 -10.89 -0.81 27.94
CA GLN A 212 -11.37 0.32 28.74
C GLN A 212 -11.24 1.66 28.02
N GLY A 213 -10.76 1.68 26.77
CA GLY A 213 -10.54 2.90 25.99
C GLY A 213 -9.40 3.81 26.49
N ARG A 214 -8.52 3.29 27.36
CA ARG A 214 -7.33 4.02 27.87
C ARG A 214 -6.15 3.99 26.89
N ALA A 215 -6.13 3.00 26.00
CA ALA A 215 -5.18 2.89 24.90
C ALA A 215 -5.94 2.59 23.60
N GLN A 216 -5.43 3.08 22.47
CA GLN A 216 -6.04 2.89 21.16
C GLN A 216 -4.97 2.52 20.14
N PHE A 217 -5.39 1.83 19.06
CA PHE A 217 -4.57 1.53 17.89
C PHE A 217 -3.23 0.79 18.14
N ASN A 218 -3.06 0.14 19.29
CA ASN A 218 -1.98 -0.80 19.61
C ASN A 218 -0.57 -0.39 19.17
N GLY A 219 -0.18 0.86 19.44
CA GLY A 219 1.16 1.37 19.16
C GLY A 219 1.38 1.86 17.73
N LEU A 220 0.32 2.04 16.93
CA LEU A 220 0.38 2.83 15.71
C LEU A 220 0.66 4.30 16.07
N GLU A 221 1.60 4.90 15.36
CA GLU A 221 1.90 6.32 15.46
C GLU A 221 1.17 7.06 14.35
N SER A 222 0.52 8.17 14.70
CA SER A 222 -0.19 9.00 13.73
C SER A 222 0.79 9.80 12.87
N SER A 223 0.40 10.06 11.63
CA SER A 223 1.14 10.94 10.73
C SER A 223 0.22 11.97 10.07
N ASP A 224 0.83 12.89 9.32
CA ASP A 224 0.17 13.87 8.47
C ASP A 224 0.47 13.56 6.99
N LEU A 225 -0.09 14.35 6.06
CA LEU A 225 0.24 14.22 4.62
C LEU A 225 1.70 14.58 4.29
N ASN A 226 2.47 15.10 5.25
CA ASN A 226 3.91 15.23 5.09
C ASN A 226 4.64 13.92 5.41
N LEU A 227 3.94 12.88 5.87
CA LEU A 227 4.44 11.54 6.16
C LEU A 227 5.58 11.56 7.19
N LYS A 228 5.47 12.41 8.21
CA LYS A 228 6.40 12.44 9.34
C LYS A 228 6.33 11.13 10.11
N GLY A 229 7.48 10.57 10.48
CA GLY A 229 7.56 9.25 11.13
C GLY A 229 7.69 8.07 10.17
N PHE A 230 7.70 8.30 8.85
CA PHE A 230 8.04 7.30 7.85
C PHE A 230 9.41 7.61 7.23
N GLU A 231 10.50 7.20 7.89
CA GLU A 231 11.87 7.59 7.48
C GLU A 231 12.21 7.09 6.07
N THR A 232 11.79 5.88 5.74
CA THR A 232 11.97 5.26 4.43
C THR A 232 11.23 6.03 3.34
N HIS A 233 10.00 6.50 3.63
CA HIS A 233 9.24 7.33 2.68
C HIS A 233 9.85 8.73 2.52
N GLN A 234 10.36 9.33 3.59
CA GLN A 234 11.10 10.60 3.50
C GLN A 234 12.35 10.48 2.62
N ALA A 235 13.08 9.37 2.74
CA ALA A 235 14.23 9.09 1.88
C ALA A 235 13.82 8.97 0.41
N LEU A 236 12.67 8.35 0.13
CA LEU A 236 12.10 8.26 -1.22
C LEU A 236 11.76 9.66 -1.78
N ILE A 237 11.09 10.50 -0.99
CA ILE A 237 10.77 11.89 -1.38
C ILE A 237 12.06 12.68 -1.67
N ALA A 238 13.07 12.58 -0.80
CA ALA A 238 14.34 13.27 -0.97
C ALA A 238 15.08 12.81 -2.25
N LEU A 239 15.07 11.51 -2.53
CA LEU A 239 15.62 10.97 -3.77
C LEU A 239 14.87 11.50 -5.00
N PHE A 240 13.53 11.49 -4.94
CA PHE A 240 12.69 11.99 -6.02
C PHE A 240 12.92 13.49 -6.30
N ALA A 241 13.04 14.31 -5.25
CA ALA A 241 13.36 15.73 -5.36
C ALA A 241 14.70 15.96 -6.09
N ARG A 242 15.75 15.21 -5.74
CA ARG A 242 17.05 15.28 -6.41
C ARG A 242 16.97 14.91 -7.89
N ILE A 243 16.16 13.90 -8.25
CA ILE A 243 15.92 13.53 -9.65
C ILE A 243 15.21 14.66 -10.38
N LYS A 244 14.18 15.26 -9.76
CA LYS A 244 13.43 16.39 -10.34
C LYS A 244 14.30 17.61 -10.59
N GLU A 245 15.17 17.95 -9.65
CA GLU A 245 16.15 19.04 -9.81
C GLU A 245 17.08 18.77 -11.00
N ALA A 246 17.64 17.56 -11.09
CA ALA A 246 18.50 17.17 -12.21
C ALA A 246 17.78 17.25 -13.57
N GLU A 247 16.51 16.82 -13.63
CA GLU A 247 15.67 16.95 -14.84
C GLU A 247 15.47 18.41 -15.25
N LEU A 248 15.19 19.29 -14.29
CA LEU A 248 15.02 20.73 -14.53
C LEU A 248 16.30 21.39 -15.01
N GLU A 249 17.44 21.05 -14.41
CA GLU A 249 18.76 21.53 -14.84
C GLU A 249 19.12 21.04 -16.25
N ALA A 250 18.84 19.77 -16.56
CA ALA A 250 19.05 19.22 -17.89
C ALA A 250 18.18 19.95 -18.94
N ALA A 251 16.90 20.19 -18.62
CA ALA A 251 16.00 20.95 -19.49
C ALA A 251 16.46 22.40 -19.70
N ALA A 252 16.95 23.06 -18.64
CA ALA A 252 17.50 24.41 -18.72
C ALA A 252 18.77 24.47 -19.59
N ARG A 253 19.68 23.49 -19.44
CA ARG A 253 20.88 23.36 -20.29
C ARG A 253 20.53 23.16 -21.76
N ALA A 254 19.56 22.29 -22.06
CA ALA A 254 19.10 22.06 -23.43
C ALA A 254 18.52 23.33 -24.07
N LYS A 255 17.70 24.11 -23.33
CA LYS A 255 17.18 25.40 -23.81
C LYS A 255 18.28 26.42 -24.10
N ARG A 256 19.30 26.51 -23.23
CA ARG A 256 20.44 27.43 -23.43
C ARG A 256 21.28 27.04 -24.65
N ALA A 257 21.53 25.75 -24.85
CA ALA A 257 22.26 25.25 -26.02
C ALA A 257 21.51 25.53 -27.33
N ALA A 258 20.18 25.36 -27.35
CA ALA A 258 19.36 25.70 -28.51
C ALA A 258 19.40 27.21 -28.84
N ALA A 259 19.28 28.07 -27.82
CA ALA A 259 19.33 29.52 -28.01
C ALA A 259 20.70 30.03 -28.50
N ALA A 260 21.81 29.44 -28.04
CA ALA A 260 23.14 29.78 -28.53
C ALA A 260 23.34 29.38 -30.00
N HIS A 261 22.77 28.23 -30.40
CA HIS A 261 22.88 27.75 -31.78
C HIS A 261 22.08 28.60 -32.78
N GLU A 262 20.97 29.20 -32.35
CA GLU A 262 20.20 30.16 -33.17
C GLU A 262 20.91 31.52 -33.31
N GLN A 263 21.69 31.94 -32.29
CA GLN A 263 22.48 33.18 -32.35
C GLN A 263 23.72 33.08 -33.24
N ASP A 264 24.36 31.90 -33.30
CA ASP A 264 25.51 31.67 -34.19
C ASP A 264 25.11 31.47 -35.67
N GLN A 265 23.80 31.32 -35.96
CA GLN A 265 23.26 31.17 -37.32
C GLN A 265 22.62 32.46 -37.88
N ALA A 266 22.58 33.55 -37.10
CA ALA A 266 22.05 34.86 -37.48
C ALA A 266 23.16 35.87 -37.75
#